data_AF-A0A6J0KFE3-F1
#
_entry.id   AF-A0A6J0KFE3-F1
#
_cell.length_a   1.000
_cell.length_b   1.000
_cell.length_c   1.000
_cell.angle_alpha   90.00
_cell.angle_beta   90.00
_cell.angle_gamma   90.00
#
_symmetry.space_group_name_H-M   'P 1'
#
loop_
_entity.id
_entity.type
_entity.pdbx_description
1 polymer ?
#
loop_
_entity_poly.entity_id
_entity_poly.type
_entity_poly.pdbx_seq_one_letter_code
_entity_poly.pdbx_strand_id
1 'polypeptide(L)'
;MTLLHLSLSLFSCLLLVAPTFIDSAHVSDPELVVQEVNQKINASRRNLGVLSCGTGNPIDDCWRCDRKWEKNRQRLADCAIGFGKHAIGGRDGKIYVVTDPSDKDAVNPKPGTLRHAVIQDEPLWIIFARDMVIKLKEELLMNSFKTIDGRGANVHIAGGACITVQYVTNIIIHGINIHDCKKRGNAYVRDSPSHYGWRTASDGDAVSIFGGSHVWVDHCSLSNCADGLVDAIHGSTAITISNNYLTHHNKVMLLGHSDSYTRDKNMQVTIAFNHFGEGLVQRMPRCRHGYFHVVNNDYTHWQMYAIGGSAAPTINSQGNRFLAPNDHVFKEVTKYEDAPQSKWKKWNWRSEGDLFLNGAFFTPAGGRASSSYAKASSLSARPSSLVASVTGNAGALYCKKGSRC
;
A
#
# COMPACT_ATOMS: atom_id res chain seq x y z
N MET A 1 -58.80 -53.56 -0.27
CA MET A 1 -57.76 -52.75 0.39
C MET A 1 -56.53 -52.75 -0.52
N THR A 2 -56.52 -51.85 -1.48
CA THR A 2 -55.44 -51.65 -2.47
C THR A 2 -54.59 -50.48 -2.01
N LEU A 3 -53.35 -50.76 -1.59
CA LEU A 3 -52.35 -49.77 -1.20
C LEU A 3 -51.49 -49.44 -2.43
N LEU A 4 -51.54 -48.18 -2.86
CA LEU A 4 -50.77 -47.61 -3.95
C LEU A 4 -49.38 -47.24 -3.41
N HIS A 5 -48.32 -47.88 -3.90
CA HIS A 5 -46.94 -47.50 -3.59
C HIS A 5 -46.52 -46.28 -4.44
N LEU A 6 -46.29 -45.14 -3.79
CA LEU A 6 -45.66 -43.96 -4.38
C LEU A 6 -44.13 -44.09 -4.23
N SER A 7 -43.40 -44.13 -5.35
CA SER A 7 -41.95 -44.06 -5.38
C SER A 7 -41.49 -42.60 -5.35
N LEU A 8 -40.82 -42.18 -4.27
CA LEU A 8 -40.12 -40.90 -4.21
C LEU A 8 -38.72 -41.08 -4.81
N SER A 9 -38.48 -40.49 -5.97
CA SER A 9 -37.14 -40.31 -6.52
C SER A 9 -36.43 -39.19 -5.76
N LEU A 10 -35.36 -39.51 -5.02
CA LEU A 10 -34.45 -38.50 -4.47
C LEU A 10 -33.66 -37.87 -5.63
N PHE A 11 -34.05 -36.67 -6.03
CA PHE A 11 -33.20 -35.79 -6.82
C PHE A 11 -32.09 -35.24 -5.91
N SER A 12 -30.91 -35.83 -5.99
CA SER A 12 -29.69 -35.26 -5.39
C SER A 12 -29.37 -33.96 -6.14
N CYS A 13 -29.73 -32.84 -5.55
CA CYS A 13 -29.35 -31.52 -6.03
C CYS A 13 -27.88 -31.30 -5.63
N LEU A 14 -26.94 -31.72 -6.47
CA LEU A 14 -25.55 -31.26 -6.39
C LEU A 14 -25.58 -29.75 -6.64
N LEU A 15 -25.56 -28.97 -5.55
CA LEU A 15 -25.18 -27.56 -5.60
C LEU A 15 -23.70 -27.51 -6.00
N LEU A 16 -23.46 -27.42 -7.30
CA LEU A 16 -22.20 -26.93 -7.84
C LEU A 16 -22.01 -25.52 -7.30
N VAL A 17 -21.24 -25.39 -6.22
CA VAL A 17 -20.68 -24.11 -5.79
C VAL A 17 -19.74 -23.70 -6.91
N ALA A 18 -20.24 -22.90 -7.84
CA ALA A 18 -19.40 -22.22 -8.81
C ALA A 18 -18.38 -21.39 -8.03
N PRO A 19 -17.07 -21.48 -8.35
CA PRO A 19 -16.08 -20.63 -7.72
C PRO A 19 -16.51 -19.18 -7.98
N THR A 20 -16.74 -18.43 -6.91
CA THR A 20 -16.94 -16.99 -6.96
C THR A 20 -15.81 -16.41 -7.80
N PHE A 21 -16.16 -15.78 -8.92
CA PHE A 21 -15.24 -15.08 -9.80
C PHE A 21 -14.27 -14.26 -8.95
N ILE A 22 -12.98 -14.62 -8.99
CA ILE A 22 -11.91 -13.73 -8.53
C ILE A 22 -11.98 -12.54 -9.47
N ASP A 23 -12.47 -11.42 -8.96
CA ASP A 23 -12.50 -10.17 -9.71
C ASP A 23 -11.08 -9.89 -10.21
N SER A 24 -10.93 -9.53 -11.49
CA SER A 24 -9.61 -9.30 -12.05
C SER A 24 -8.96 -8.16 -11.28
N ALA A 25 -7.81 -8.43 -10.63
CA ALA A 25 -7.08 -7.41 -9.87
C ALA A 25 -6.71 -6.18 -10.75
N HIS A 26 -6.54 -6.38 -12.05
CA HIS A 26 -6.37 -5.30 -13.01
C HIS A 26 -7.73 -4.74 -13.45
N VAL A 27 -7.91 -3.42 -13.31
CA VAL A 27 -9.10 -2.71 -13.77
C VAL A 27 -8.88 -2.18 -15.19
N SER A 28 -9.80 -2.46 -16.11
CA SER A 28 -9.65 -2.05 -17.53
C SER A 28 -9.67 -0.54 -17.75
N ASP A 29 -10.45 0.20 -16.95
CA ASP A 29 -10.50 1.67 -16.98
C ASP A 29 -9.99 2.26 -15.66
N PRO A 30 -8.68 2.53 -15.53
CA PRO A 30 -8.10 3.09 -14.32
C PRO A 30 -8.61 4.49 -13.96
N GLU A 31 -9.15 5.25 -14.92
CA GLU A 31 -9.68 6.59 -14.65
C GLU A 31 -10.97 6.56 -13.82
N LEU A 32 -11.74 5.47 -13.87
CA LEU A 32 -12.89 5.28 -12.98
C LEU A 32 -12.46 5.16 -11.52
N VAL A 33 -11.35 4.46 -11.26
CA VAL A 33 -10.80 4.34 -9.90
C VAL A 33 -10.31 5.70 -9.39
N VAL A 34 -9.67 6.50 -10.27
CA VAL A 34 -9.29 7.89 -9.94
C VAL A 34 -10.52 8.73 -9.61
N GLN A 35 -11.59 8.63 -10.40
CA GLN A 35 -12.87 9.32 -10.13
C GLN A 35 -13.43 8.93 -8.78
N GLU A 36 -13.51 7.64 -8.46
CA GLU A 36 -14.00 7.16 -7.16
C GLU A 36 -13.16 7.67 -5.99
N VAL A 37 -11.83 7.73 -6.13
CA VAL A 37 -10.94 8.34 -5.12
C VAL A 37 -11.32 9.79 -4.89
N ASN A 38 -11.46 10.58 -5.96
CA ASN A 38 -11.85 11.98 -5.87
C ASN A 38 -13.27 12.17 -5.32
N GLN A 39 -14.20 11.24 -5.60
CA GLN A 39 -15.55 11.21 -5.00
C GLN A 39 -15.47 10.98 -3.49
N LYS A 40 -14.72 9.96 -3.03
CA LYS A 40 -14.55 9.68 -1.58
C LYS A 40 -13.91 10.87 -0.87
N ILE A 41 -12.89 11.48 -1.48
CA ILE A 41 -12.24 12.70 -0.97
C ILE A 41 -13.25 13.84 -0.81
N ASN A 42 -14.09 14.08 -1.82
CA ASN A 42 -15.09 15.14 -1.79
C ASN A 42 -16.26 14.84 -0.84
N ALA A 43 -16.65 13.57 -0.68
CA ALA A 43 -17.69 13.17 0.28
C ALA A 43 -17.26 13.45 1.72
N SER A 44 -16.00 13.18 2.07
CA SER A 44 -15.41 13.55 3.37
C SER A 44 -15.46 15.07 3.61
N ARG A 45 -15.55 15.94 2.58
CA ARG A 45 -15.75 17.40 2.76
C ARG A 45 -17.14 17.77 3.29
N ARG A 46 -18.17 16.99 2.93
CA ARG A 46 -19.59 17.32 3.18
C ARG A 46 -20.14 16.68 4.45
N ASN A 47 -19.49 15.62 4.96
CA ASN A 47 -19.89 14.96 6.19
C ASN A 47 -19.42 15.74 7.43
N LEU A 48 -20.23 16.73 7.82
CA LEU A 48 -20.24 17.39 9.13
C LEU A 48 -20.97 16.55 10.22
N GLY A 49 -21.23 15.27 9.95
CA GLY A 49 -21.95 14.39 10.87
C GLY A 49 -21.12 14.02 12.11
N VAL A 50 -21.80 13.79 13.23
CA VAL A 50 -21.28 13.51 14.60
C VAL A 50 -20.27 12.33 14.68
N LEU A 51 -20.15 11.51 13.63
CA LEU A 51 -19.27 10.33 13.53
C LEU A 51 -18.03 10.52 12.62
N SER A 52 -17.89 11.65 11.92
CA SER A 52 -16.72 11.95 11.08
C SER A 52 -15.57 12.49 11.95
N CYS A 53 -14.33 12.10 11.65
CA CYS A 53 -13.17 12.71 12.31
C CYS A 53 -12.89 14.12 11.84
N GLY A 54 -13.46 14.51 10.71
CA GLY A 54 -13.24 15.82 10.13
C GLY A 54 -11.76 16.09 9.86
N THR A 55 -10.92 15.05 9.76
CA THR A 55 -9.49 15.22 9.41
C THR A 55 -9.34 15.69 7.98
N GLY A 56 -10.35 15.43 7.14
CA GLY A 56 -10.32 15.70 5.71
C GLY A 56 -9.66 14.59 4.91
N ASN A 57 -9.17 13.54 5.58
CA ASN A 57 -8.66 12.33 4.98
C ASN A 57 -9.75 11.24 5.04
N PRO A 58 -10.31 10.80 3.90
CA PRO A 58 -11.42 9.86 3.87
C PRO A 58 -11.06 8.46 4.40
N ILE A 59 -9.78 8.08 4.39
CA ILE A 59 -9.32 6.80 4.95
C ILE A 59 -9.43 6.85 6.47
N ASP A 60 -8.81 7.84 7.10
CA ASP A 60 -8.85 8.04 8.55
C ASP A 60 -10.27 8.30 9.03
N ASP A 61 -11.00 9.19 8.36
CA ASP A 61 -12.38 9.56 8.72
C ASP A 61 -13.33 8.34 8.74
N CYS A 62 -13.00 7.27 8.01
CA CYS A 62 -13.82 6.05 7.93
C CYS A 62 -13.74 5.16 9.19
N TRP A 63 -12.61 5.12 9.90
CA TRP A 63 -12.43 4.22 11.05
C TRP A 63 -11.94 4.90 12.33
N ARG A 64 -11.11 5.94 12.21
CA ARG A 64 -10.32 6.49 13.32
C ARG A 64 -11.17 7.07 14.46
N CYS A 65 -12.39 7.48 14.13
CA CYS A 65 -13.32 8.07 15.08
C CYS A 65 -14.11 7.08 15.92
N ASP A 66 -14.02 5.81 15.59
CA ASP A 66 -14.59 4.77 16.42
C ASP A 66 -13.80 4.69 17.74
N ARG A 67 -14.40 5.17 18.83
CA ARG A 67 -13.82 5.05 20.19
C ARG A 67 -13.66 3.59 20.64
N LYS A 68 -14.30 2.66 19.93
CA LYS A 68 -14.24 1.21 20.14
C LYS A 68 -13.52 0.50 18.99
N TRP A 69 -12.62 1.21 18.28
CA TRP A 69 -11.81 0.62 17.20
C TRP A 69 -11.12 -0.67 17.63
N GLU A 70 -10.78 -0.83 18.91
CA GLU A 70 -10.15 -2.03 19.44
C GLU A 70 -11.07 -3.26 19.43
N LYS A 71 -12.39 -3.05 19.49
CA LYS A 71 -13.42 -4.08 19.36
C LYS A 71 -13.86 -4.28 17.91
N ASN A 72 -13.66 -3.25 17.08
CA ASN A 72 -14.06 -3.22 15.67
C ASN A 72 -12.84 -3.17 14.73
N ARG A 73 -11.72 -3.81 15.10
CA ARG A 73 -10.43 -3.64 14.39
C ARG A 73 -10.54 -3.88 12.90
N GLN A 74 -11.27 -4.94 12.54
CA GLN A 74 -11.45 -5.43 11.18
C GLN A 74 -12.21 -4.44 10.28
N ARG A 75 -12.99 -3.49 10.86
CA ARG A 75 -13.65 -2.41 10.11
C ARG A 75 -12.66 -1.56 9.30
N LEU A 76 -11.40 -1.48 9.72
CA LEU A 76 -10.35 -0.80 8.96
C LEU A 76 -10.28 -1.27 7.50
N ALA A 77 -10.47 -2.57 7.24
CA ALA A 77 -10.37 -3.15 5.90
C ALA A 77 -11.40 -2.59 4.90
N ASP A 78 -12.47 -1.97 5.36
CA ASP A 78 -13.49 -1.36 4.50
C ASP A 78 -13.15 0.10 4.12
N CYS A 79 -12.07 0.65 4.68
CA CYS A 79 -11.72 2.07 4.57
C CYS A 79 -10.70 2.38 3.47
N ALA A 80 -10.12 1.37 2.85
CA ALA A 80 -9.19 1.56 1.73
C ALA A 80 -9.87 2.29 0.55
N ILE A 81 -9.06 3.02 -0.21
CA ILE A 81 -9.45 3.72 -1.43
C ILE A 81 -8.47 3.37 -2.55
N GLY A 82 -8.78 3.79 -3.78
CA GLY A 82 -7.88 3.61 -4.91
C GLY A 82 -7.80 2.17 -5.40
N PHE A 83 -6.71 1.82 -6.07
CA PHE A 83 -6.56 0.49 -6.67
C PHE A 83 -6.51 -0.63 -5.64
N GLY A 84 -5.98 -0.37 -4.44
CA GLY A 84 -5.98 -1.30 -3.31
C GLY A 84 -7.27 -1.34 -2.49
N LYS A 85 -8.37 -0.69 -2.92
CA LYS A 85 -9.64 -0.63 -2.14
C LYS A 85 -10.25 -1.98 -1.77
N HIS A 86 -9.87 -3.04 -2.48
CA HIS A 86 -10.34 -4.41 -2.27
C HIS A 86 -9.35 -5.28 -1.46
N ALA A 87 -8.26 -4.72 -0.94
CA ALA A 87 -7.36 -5.43 -0.03
C ALA A 87 -8.07 -5.67 1.32
N ILE A 88 -8.74 -6.81 1.46
CA ILE A 88 -9.52 -7.12 2.68
C ILE A 88 -8.65 -7.67 3.83
N GLY A 89 -7.39 -8.01 3.56
CA GLY A 89 -6.48 -8.56 4.57
C GLY A 89 -7.07 -9.81 5.24
N GLY A 90 -6.96 -9.86 6.57
CA GLY A 90 -7.57 -10.90 7.41
C GLY A 90 -8.93 -10.53 8.02
N ARG A 91 -9.71 -9.64 7.38
CA ARG A 91 -10.99 -9.10 7.94
C ARG A 91 -11.96 -10.20 8.38
N ASP A 92 -12.03 -11.30 7.63
CA ASP A 92 -13.00 -12.38 7.88
C ASP A 92 -12.38 -13.54 8.68
N GLY A 93 -11.19 -13.30 9.23
CA GLY A 93 -10.38 -14.24 10.00
C GLY A 93 -10.49 -14.07 11.51
N LYS A 94 -9.82 -14.96 12.25
CA LYS A 94 -9.65 -14.82 13.69
C LYS A 94 -8.59 -13.78 14.01
N ILE A 95 -8.70 -13.16 15.18
CA ILE A 95 -7.62 -12.34 15.73
C ILE A 95 -6.51 -13.26 16.23
N TYR A 96 -5.30 -13.05 15.73
CA TYR A 96 -4.08 -13.68 16.24
C TYR A 96 -3.29 -12.66 17.07
N VAL A 97 -2.89 -13.01 18.28
CA VAL A 97 -2.12 -12.11 19.15
C VAL A 97 -0.66 -12.56 19.19
N VAL A 98 0.24 -11.74 18.66
CA VAL A 98 1.68 -11.92 18.80
C VAL A 98 2.07 -11.60 20.25
N THR A 99 2.69 -12.58 20.91
CA THR A 99 3.12 -12.51 22.32
C THR A 99 4.63 -12.67 22.47
N ASP A 100 5.31 -13.21 21.45
CA ASP A 100 6.76 -13.46 21.40
C ASP A 100 7.37 -12.72 20.20
N PRO A 101 8.28 -11.75 20.42
CA PRO A 101 8.94 -11.01 19.34
C PRO A 101 10.10 -11.76 18.68
N SER A 102 10.42 -12.98 19.12
CA SER A 102 11.57 -13.73 18.61
C SER A 102 11.33 -14.35 17.23
N ASP A 103 12.40 -14.47 16.46
CA ASP A 103 12.40 -15.07 15.12
C ASP A 103 13.65 -15.95 14.90
N LYS A 104 13.85 -16.95 15.77
CA LYS A 104 15.10 -17.74 15.81
C LYS A 104 15.21 -18.77 14.67
N ASP A 105 14.07 -19.27 14.21
CA ASP A 105 13.95 -20.32 13.20
C ASP A 105 12.95 -19.88 12.13
N ALA A 106 13.47 -19.63 10.92
CA ALA A 106 12.67 -19.21 9.77
C ALA A 106 11.89 -20.36 9.11
N VAL A 107 12.23 -21.61 9.46
CA VAL A 107 11.56 -22.82 8.97
C VAL A 107 10.52 -23.31 9.98
N ASN A 108 10.79 -23.28 11.28
CA ASN A 108 9.85 -23.77 12.30
C ASN A 108 9.47 -22.67 13.30
N PRO A 109 8.69 -21.66 12.88
CA PRO A 109 8.30 -20.58 13.76
C PRO A 109 7.37 -21.08 14.87
N LYS A 110 7.54 -20.55 16.09
CA LYS A 110 6.74 -20.95 17.24
C LYS A 110 5.38 -20.24 17.22
N PRO A 111 4.27 -20.90 17.62
CA PRO A 111 3.04 -20.21 17.95
C PRO A 111 3.29 -19.07 18.96
N GLY A 112 2.61 -17.95 18.79
CA GLY A 112 2.84 -16.68 19.49
C GLY A 112 3.78 -15.71 18.78
N THR A 113 4.52 -16.14 17.74
CA THR A 113 5.41 -15.27 16.95
C THR A 113 4.71 -14.69 15.72
N LEU A 114 5.23 -13.55 15.22
CA LEU A 114 4.74 -12.95 13.99
C LEU A 114 4.92 -13.88 12.78
N ARG A 115 6.07 -14.57 12.65
CA ARG A 115 6.34 -15.49 11.54
C ARG A 115 5.34 -16.64 11.51
N HIS A 116 5.00 -17.21 12.65
CA HIS A 116 3.98 -18.25 12.70
C HIS A 116 2.64 -17.70 12.23
N ALA A 117 2.24 -16.50 12.66
CA ALA A 117 0.94 -15.93 12.31
C ALA A 117 0.79 -15.70 10.80
N VAL A 118 1.78 -15.11 10.15
CA VAL A 118 1.63 -14.66 8.75
C VAL A 118 1.62 -15.80 7.73
N ILE A 119 2.13 -16.98 8.08
CA ILE A 119 2.17 -18.12 7.16
C ILE A 119 0.93 -19.01 7.22
N GLN A 120 0.00 -18.81 8.17
CA GLN A 120 -1.16 -19.70 8.29
C GLN A 120 -2.05 -19.67 7.04
N ASP A 121 -2.78 -20.75 6.77
CA ASP A 121 -3.65 -20.85 5.59
C ASP A 121 -4.93 -20.03 5.78
N GLU A 122 -5.47 -20.01 6.99
CA GLU A 122 -6.68 -19.24 7.29
C GLU A 122 -6.41 -17.72 7.27
N PRO A 123 -7.43 -16.90 6.95
CA PRO A 123 -7.34 -15.47 7.13
C PRO A 123 -7.04 -15.12 8.61
N LEU A 124 -6.13 -14.18 8.86
CA LEU A 124 -5.79 -13.76 10.22
C LEU A 124 -5.63 -12.24 10.33
N TRP A 125 -6.26 -11.69 11.37
CA TRP A 125 -6.03 -10.32 11.81
C TRP A 125 -5.01 -10.31 12.94
N ILE A 126 -3.77 -9.98 12.63
CA ILE A 126 -2.63 -10.15 13.51
C ILE A 126 -2.39 -8.85 14.29
N ILE A 127 -2.47 -8.94 15.62
CA ILE A 127 -2.24 -7.82 16.56
C ILE A 127 -1.12 -8.16 17.53
N PHE A 128 -0.69 -7.18 18.33
CA PHE A 128 0.44 -7.32 19.25
C PHE A 128 -0.02 -7.13 20.70
N ALA A 129 0.44 -8.01 21.59
CA ALA A 129 0.05 -7.98 23.00
C ALA A 129 0.61 -6.77 23.77
N ARG A 130 1.76 -6.25 23.31
CA ARG A 130 2.53 -5.16 23.92
C ARG A 130 3.46 -4.56 22.87
N ASP A 131 4.14 -3.48 23.22
CA ASP A 131 5.22 -2.91 22.42
C ASP A 131 6.31 -3.96 22.17
N MET A 132 6.81 -4.01 20.94
CA MET A 132 7.76 -5.03 20.51
C MET A 132 8.74 -4.49 19.47
N VAL A 133 10.00 -4.93 19.58
CA VAL A 133 10.98 -4.84 18.52
C VAL A 133 11.24 -6.26 18.01
N ILE A 134 10.86 -6.52 16.77
CA ILE A 134 10.97 -7.80 16.09
C ILE A 134 12.13 -7.72 15.11
N LYS A 135 13.21 -8.44 15.42
CA LYS A 135 14.36 -8.59 14.54
C LYS A 135 14.23 -9.89 13.77
N LEU A 136 13.76 -9.81 12.53
CA LEU A 136 13.58 -10.98 11.67
C LEU A 136 14.94 -11.53 11.24
N LYS A 137 15.10 -12.86 11.31
CA LYS A 137 16.32 -13.54 10.90
C LYS A 137 16.44 -13.60 9.38
N GLU A 138 15.33 -13.92 8.72
CA GLU A 138 15.18 -14.01 7.26
C GLU A 138 13.93 -13.24 6.83
N GLU A 139 13.74 -13.04 5.52
CA GLU A 139 12.53 -12.39 4.98
C GLU A 139 11.26 -12.96 5.61
N LEU A 140 10.33 -12.09 6.01
CA LEU A 140 9.02 -12.49 6.50
C LEU A 140 8.10 -12.71 5.30
N LEU A 141 8.23 -13.89 4.69
CA LEU A 141 7.25 -14.39 3.71
C LEU A 141 5.92 -14.63 4.42
N MET A 142 4.83 -14.33 3.72
CA MET A 142 3.47 -14.45 4.25
C MET A 142 2.54 -15.08 3.22
N ASN A 143 1.51 -15.75 3.75
CA ASN A 143 0.42 -16.30 2.95
C ASN A 143 -0.65 -15.22 2.70
N SER A 144 -1.61 -15.49 1.82
CA SER A 144 -2.72 -14.57 1.49
C SER A 144 -3.64 -14.30 2.69
N PHE A 145 -4.45 -13.24 2.61
CA PHE A 145 -5.47 -12.89 3.61
C PHE A 145 -4.92 -12.60 5.01
N LYS A 146 -3.90 -11.75 5.08
CA LYS A 146 -3.26 -11.36 6.34
C LYS A 146 -3.37 -9.86 6.56
N THR A 147 -3.69 -9.49 7.79
CA THR A 147 -3.52 -8.12 8.27
C THR A 147 -2.49 -8.10 9.37
N ILE A 148 -1.45 -7.27 9.25
CA ILE A 148 -0.61 -6.87 10.38
C ILE A 148 -1.13 -5.52 10.88
N ASP A 149 -1.65 -5.47 12.10
CA ASP A 149 -2.27 -4.29 12.71
C ASP A 149 -1.54 -3.91 14.00
N GLY A 150 -0.69 -2.88 13.91
CA GLY A 150 0.07 -2.36 15.04
C GLY A 150 -0.73 -1.53 16.04
N ARG A 151 -1.98 -1.15 15.74
CA ARG A 151 -2.76 -0.25 16.62
C ARG A 151 -2.88 -0.82 18.03
N GLY A 152 -2.52 0.00 19.03
CA GLY A 152 -2.54 -0.39 20.44
C GLY A 152 -1.20 -0.89 21.00
N ALA A 153 -0.16 -0.95 20.17
CA ALA A 153 1.21 -1.26 20.56
C ALA A 153 2.21 -0.49 19.69
N ASN A 154 3.36 -0.12 20.24
CA ASN A 154 4.47 0.39 19.43
C ASN A 154 5.31 -0.78 18.90
N VAL A 155 5.14 -1.08 17.61
CA VAL A 155 5.74 -2.25 16.97
C VAL A 155 6.79 -1.80 15.97
N HIS A 156 8.00 -2.35 16.10
CA HIS A 156 9.11 -2.14 15.20
C HIS A 156 9.52 -3.47 14.56
N ILE A 157 9.59 -3.53 13.25
CA ILE A 157 10.30 -4.58 12.50
C ILE A 157 11.63 -3.96 12.07
N ALA A 158 12.73 -4.35 12.72
CA ALA A 158 13.99 -3.61 12.56
C ALA A 158 15.28 -4.40 12.77
N GLY A 159 16.35 -3.95 12.12
CA GLY A 159 17.73 -4.44 12.27
C GLY A 159 17.99 -5.85 11.71
N GLY A 160 16.99 -6.45 11.07
CA GLY A 160 17.01 -7.79 10.47
C GLY A 160 16.52 -7.73 9.03
N ALA A 161 16.00 -8.84 8.50
CA ALA A 161 15.17 -8.78 7.30
C ALA A 161 13.83 -8.09 7.59
N CYS A 162 13.03 -7.88 6.56
CA CYS A 162 11.71 -7.25 6.66
C CYS A 162 10.66 -8.03 5.84
N ILE A 163 9.62 -7.36 5.36
CA ILE A 163 8.39 -8.01 4.87
C ILE A 163 8.47 -8.32 3.37
N THR A 164 8.09 -9.54 2.98
CA THR A 164 8.02 -9.94 1.57
C THR A 164 6.64 -10.55 1.26
N VAL A 165 5.87 -9.84 0.44
CA VAL A 165 4.57 -10.22 -0.11
C VAL A 165 4.79 -10.84 -1.49
N GLN A 166 4.98 -12.16 -1.55
CA GLN A 166 5.34 -12.84 -2.79
C GLN A 166 4.24 -13.76 -3.28
N TYR A 167 3.71 -13.49 -4.49
CA TYR A 167 2.68 -14.28 -5.17
C TYR A 167 1.42 -14.56 -4.33
N VAL A 168 1.09 -13.64 -3.44
CA VAL A 168 -0.07 -13.72 -2.56
C VAL A 168 -0.96 -12.49 -2.72
N THR A 169 -2.18 -12.59 -2.20
CA THR A 169 -3.20 -11.56 -2.35
C THR A 169 -3.86 -11.20 -1.02
N ASN A 170 -4.53 -10.05 -0.98
CA ASN A 170 -5.30 -9.58 0.17
C ASN A 170 -4.43 -9.42 1.42
N ILE A 171 -3.51 -8.45 1.36
CA ILE A 171 -2.59 -8.13 2.44
C ILE A 171 -2.83 -6.70 2.91
N ILE A 172 -2.93 -6.50 4.23
CA ILE A 172 -2.92 -5.18 4.86
C ILE A 172 -1.72 -5.12 5.81
N ILE A 173 -0.87 -4.11 5.66
CA ILE A 173 0.22 -3.79 6.59
C ILE A 173 -0.09 -2.41 7.16
N HIS A 174 -0.44 -2.36 8.44
CA HIS A 174 -0.99 -1.16 9.05
C HIS A 174 -0.39 -0.83 10.42
N GLY A 175 0.02 0.43 10.61
CA GLY A 175 0.28 0.97 11.94
C GLY A 175 1.60 0.50 12.58
N ILE A 176 2.61 0.14 11.79
CA ILE A 176 3.90 -0.37 12.30
C ILE A 176 5.09 0.46 11.81
N ASN A 177 6.19 0.39 12.55
CA ASN A 177 7.46 0.99 12.17
C ASN A 177 8.34 -0.07 11.50
N ILE A 178 8.91 0.21 10.33
CA ILE A 178 9.77 -0.70 9.58
C ILE A 178 11.04 0.04 9.18
N HIS A 179 12.18 -0.32 9.77
CA HIS A 179 13.41 0.43 9.55
C HIS A 179 14.67 -0.40 9.77
N ASP A 180 15.81 0.09 9.30
CA ASP A 180 17.10 -0.61 9.44
C ASP A 180 17.08 -2.02 8.84
N CYS A 181 16.26 -2.26 7.82
CA CYS A 181 16.19 -3.54 7.12
C CYS A 181 17.54 -3.86 6.48
N LYS A 182 17.97 -5.12 6.59
CA LYS A 182 19.26 -5.62 6.12
C LYS A 182 19.04 -6.79 5.17
N LYS A 183 19.97 -6.95 4.23
CA LYS A 183 20.05 -8.15 3.38
C LYS A 183 20.19 -9.39 4.25
N ARG A 184 19.36 -10.39 3.98
CA ARG A 184 19.37 -11.75 4.58
C ARG A 184 19.12 -12.77 3.47
N GLY A 185 19.17 -14.05 3.76
CA GLY A 185 18.97 -15.12 2.79
C GLY A 185 20.10 -16.14 2.81
N ASN A 186 20.19 -16.92 1.73
CA ASN A 186 20.96 -18.17 1.68
C ASN A 186 20.54 -19.11 2.81
N ALA A 187 19.22 -19.24 2.98
CA ALA A 187 18.58 -19.98 4.04
C ALA A 187 17.26 -20.57 3.55
N TYR A 188 16.80 -21.63 4.23
CA TYR A 188 15.43 -22.11 4.07
C TYR A 188 14.47 -21.20 4.85
N VAL A 189 13.37 -20.81 4.20
CA VAL A 189 12.35 -19.94 4.79
C VAL A 189 10.97 -20.53 4.51
N ARG A 190 10.14 -20.61 5.54
CA ARG A 190 8.75 -21.06 5.47
C ARG A 190 7.84 -19.91 5.04
N ASP A 191 6.94 -20.20 4.11
CA ASP A 191 5.93 -19.28 3.57
C ASP A 191 4.48 -19.79 3.77
N SER A 192 4.30 -21.10 4.01
CA SER A 192 3.01 -21.69 4.41
C SER A 192 3.19 -22.82 5.44
N PRO A 193 2.12 -23.37 6.04
CA PRO A 193 2.24 -24.47 6.99
C PRO A 193 2.81 -25.74 6.34
N SER A 194 2.61 -25.91 5.04
CA SER A 194 3.00 -27.10 4.27
C SER A 194 4.24 -26.89 3.39
N HIS A 195 4.71 -25.66 3.19
CA HIS A 195 5.80 -25.34 2.27
C HIS A 195 6.88 -24.46 2.91
N TYR A 196 8.13 -24.75 2.57
CA TYR A 196 9.28 -23.88 2.79
C TYR A 196 10.28 -24.11 1.65
N GLY A 197 11.04 -23.08 1.30
CA GLY A 197 11.96 -23.12 0.16
C GLY A 197 13.30 -22.45 0.45
N TRP A 198 14.29 -22.75 -0.38
CA TRP A 198 15.59 -22.06 -0.34
C TRP A 198 15.43 -20.63 -0.87
N ARG A 199 15.91 -19.66 -0.10
CA ARG A 199 15.90 -18.24 -0.45
C ARG A 199 17.32 -17.75 -0.69
N THR A 200 17.54 -17.09 -1.81
CA THR A 200 18.78 -16.33 -2.05
C THR A 200 18.79 -15.05 -1.24
N ALA A 201 19.89 -14.31 -1.30
CA ALA A 201 19.99 -13.01 -0.65
C ALA A 201 18.87 -12.06 -1.12
N SER A 202 18.16 -11.47 -0.16
CA SER A 202 17.22 -10.37 -0.38
C SER A 202 17.94 -9.04 -0.49
N ASP A 203 17.27 -8.05 -1.08
CA ASP A 203 17.82 -6.70 -1.23
C ASP A 203 17.77 -5.88 0.06
N GLY A 204 16.91 -6.29 1.01
CA GLY A 204 16.75 -5.62 2.30
C GLY A 204 15.82 -4.41 2.23
N ASP A 205 14.76 -4.51 1.42
CA ASP A 205 13.64 -3.56 1.38
C ASP A 205 12.80 -3.65 2.65
N ALA A 206 12.08 -2.57 2.99
CA ALA A 206 11.14 -2.59 4.11
C ALA A 206 9.90 -3.45 3.82
N VAL A 207 9.28 -3.22 2.66
CA VAL A 207 8.15 -3.99 2.13
C VAL A 207 8.41 -4.29 0.66
N SER A 208 8.62 -5.57 0.34
CA SER A 208 8.79 -6.06 -1.03
C SER A 208 7.52 -6.78 -1.49
N ILE A 209 6.91 -6.31 -2.58
CA ILE A 209 5.69 -6.86 -3.19
C ILE A 209 6.07 -7.46 -4.54
N PHE A 210 6.10 -8.79 -4.61
CA PHE A 210 6.56 -9.53 -5.77
C PHE A 210 5.41 -10.35 -6.36
N GLY A 211 4.86 -9.90 -7.50
CA GLY A 211 3.69 -10.53 -8.12
C GLY A 211 2.45 -10.60 -7.21
N GLY A 212 2.33 -9.68 -6.24
CA GLY A 212 1.22 -9.62 -5.29
C GLY A 212 0.05 -8.77 -5.79
N SER A 213 -1.15 -9.03 -5.29
CA SER A 213 -2.34 -8.24 -5.65
C SER A 213 -3.23 -7.91 -4.46
N HIS A 214 -4.01 -6.84 -4.54
CA HIS A 214 -4.88 -6.39 -3.43
C HIS A 214 -4.06 -6.18 -2.14
N VAL A 215 -3.11 -5.25 -2.20
CA VAL A 215 -2.20 -4.94 -1.09
C VAL A 215 -2.42 -3.51 -0.63
N TRP A 216 -2.49 -3.32 0.69
CA TRP A 216 -2.61 -2.00 1.30
C TRP A 216 -1.54 -1.79 2.37
N VAL A 217 -0.65 -0.82 2.12
CA VAL A 217 0.36 -0.37 3.09
C VAL A 217 -0.08 0.97 3.64
N ASP A 218 -0.50 0.99 4.90
CA ASP A 218 -1.18 2.12 5.51
C ASP A 218 -0.58 2.52 6.85
N HIS A 219 -0.45 3.81 7.16
CA HIS A 219 0.01 4.25 8.49
C HIS A 219 1.29 3.56 8.96
N CYS A 220 2.24 3.31 8.06
CA CYS A 220 3.55 2.78 8.42
C CYS A 220 4.59 3.90 8.46
N SER A 221 5.53 3.79 9.40
CA SER A 221 6.71 4.66 9.45
C SER A 221 7.89 3.88 8.88
N LEU A 222 8.46 4.33 7.75
CA LEU A 222 9.50 3.59 7.02
C LEU A 222 10.77 4.43 6.85
N SER A 223 11.94 3.85 7.17
CA SER A 223 13.22 4.56 7.05
C SER A 223 14.45 3.66 7.01
N ASN A 224 15.58 4.21 6.53
CA ASN A 224 16.94 3.66 6.68
C ASN A 224 17.11 2.17 6.34
N CYS A 225 16.51 1.69 5.25
CA CYS A 225 16.63 0.30 4.82
C CYS A 225 17.85 0.09 3.91
N ALA A 226 18.22 -1.16 3.64
CA ALA A 226 19.42 -1.45 2.85
C ALA A 226 19.27 -1.13 1.37
N ASP A 227 18.08 -1.29 0.79
CA ASP A 227 17.79 -0.89 -0.60
C ASP A 227 16.55 0.00 -0.75
N GLY A 228 15.34 -0.54 -0.88
CA GLY A 228 14.07 0.19 -1.00
C GLY A 228 13.30 0.35 0.32
N LEU A 229 12.31 1.26 0.37
CA LEU A 229 11.29 1.23 1.44
C LEU A 229 10.08 0.40 1.00
N VAL A 230 9.46 0.75 -0.13
CA VAL A 230 8.31 0.00 -0.68
C VAL A 230 8.53 -0.29 -2.15
N ASP A 231 8.74 -1.56 -2.48
CA ASP A 231 9.00 -1.99 -3.85
C ASP A 231 7.88 -2.92 -4.33
N ALA A 232 7.32 -2.64 -5.51
CA ALA A 232 6.30 -3.47 -6.13
C ALA A 232 6.70 -3.82 -7.56
N ILE A 233 6.88 -5.11 -7.85
CA ILE A 233 7.48 -5.60 -9.09
C ILE A 233 6.79 -6.88 -9.58
N HIS A 234 7.21 -7.39 -10.74
CA HIS A 234 6.78 -8.70 -11.26
C HIS A 234 5.27 -8.86 -11.50
N GLY A 235 4.61 -7.81 -12.00
CA GLY A 235 3.18 -7.82 -12.32
C GLY A 235 2.29 -7.57 -11.11
N SER A 236 2.84 -7.06 -10.01
CA SER A 236 2.05 -6.65 -8.86
C SER A 236 1.04 -5.55 -9.24
N THR A 237 -0.17 -5.58 -8.70
CA THR A 237 -1.25 -4.64 -9.05
C THR A 237 -2.32 -4.54 -7.96
N ALA A 238 -3.31 -3.66 -8.12
CA ALA A 238 -4.32 -3.38 -7.10
C ALA A 238 -3.70 -3.01 -5.75
N ILE A 239 -2.84 -1.98 -5.75
CA ILE A 239 -2.09 -1.55 -4.57
C ILE A 239 -2.51 -0.15 -4.15
N THR A 240 -2.67 0.06 -2.84
CA THR A 240 -2.75 1.39 -2.24
C THR A 240 -1.64 1.55 -1.20
N ILE A 241 -0.93 2.67 -1.26
CA ILE A 241 0.11 3.07 -0.31
C ILE A 241 -0.36 4.41 0.27
N SER A 242 -0.82 4.41 1.52
CA SER A 242 -1.44 5.59 2.12
C SER A 242 -1.01 5.92 3.53
N ASN A 243 -1.13 7.19 3.92
CA ASN A 243 -0.89 7.63 5.30
C ASN A 243 0.48 7.24 5.88
N ASN A 244 1.47 6.91 5.05
CA ASN A 244 2.78 6.50 5.53
C ASN A 244 3.68 7.70 5.76
N TYR A 245 4.59 7.59 6.73
CA TYR A 245 5.65 8.56 6.94
C TYR A 245 6.98 7.94 6.52
N LEU A 246 7.59 8.51 5.48
CA LEU A 246 8.83 8.00 4.89
C LEU A 246 9.94 9.01 5.12
N THR A 247 11.07 8.57 5.66
CA THR A 247 12.21 9.47 5.98
C THR A 247 13.56 8.76 5.81
N HIS A 248 14.63 9.56 5.80
CA HIS A 248 16.02 9.11 5.92
C HIS A 248 16.39 7.94 4.99
N HIS A 249 16.13 8.11 3.69
CA HIS A 249 16.31 7.02 2.74
C HIS A 249 16.56 7.51 1.31
N ASN A 250 17.44 6.82 0.58
CA ASN A 250 17.78 7.22 -0.78
C ASN A 250 16.72 6.77 -1.80
N LYS A 251 16.51 5.46 -1.91
CA LYS A 251 15.64 4.84 -2.92
C LYS A 251 14.28 4.51 -2.29
N VAL A 252 13.34 5.47 -2.29
CA VAL A 252 12.13 5.35 -1.47
C VAL A 252 11.17 4.27 -1.96
N MET A 253 10.69 4.37 -3.20
CA MET A 253 9.63 3.50 -3.71
C MET A 253 9.84 3.18 -5.18
N LEU A 254 10.07 1.90 -5.51
CA LEU A 254 10.21 1.42 -6.89
C LEU A 254 8.97 0.64 -7.33
N LEU A 255 8.29 1.13 -8.36
CA LEU A 255 7.10 0.50 -8.92
C LEU A 255 7.39 0.04 -10.35
N GLY A 256 7.72 -1.25 -10.48
CA GLY A 256 8.23 -1.90 -11.69
C GLY A 256 9.76 -1.89 -11.75
N HIS A 257 10.39 -3.05 -11.93
CA HIS A 257 11.84 -3.23 -11.79
C HIS A 257 12.64 -3.04 -13.09
N SER A 258 12.03 -3.37 -14.24
CA SER A 258 12.73 -3.46 -15.52
C SER A 258 11.93 -2.86 -16.67
N ASP A 259 12.62 -2.08 -17.50
CA ASP A 259 12.07 -1.49 -18.73
C ASP A 259 11.62 -2.56 -19.75
N SER A 260 12.18 -3.77 -19.69
CA SER A 260 11.83 -4.88 -20.58
C SER A 260 10.72 -5.78 -20.04
N TYR A 261 10.34 -5.65 -18.76
CA TYR A 261 9.33 -6.51 -18.14
C TYR A 261 7.91 -5.98 -18.37
N THR A 262 7.36 -6.30 -19.54
CA THR A 262 6.09 -5.73 -20.03
C THR A 262 4.84 -6.17 -19.29
N ARG A 263 4.90 -7.20 -18.42
CA ARG A 263 3.77 -7.57 -17.57
C ARG A 263 3.42 -6.47 -16.56
N ASP A 264 4.37 -5.59 -16.23
CA ASP A 264 4.13 -4.43 -15.34
C ASP A 264 3.21 -3.37 -15.98
N LYS A 265 2.83 -3.50 -17.27
CA LYS A 265 1.76 -2.65 -17.87
C LYS A 265 0.42 -2.77 -17.16
N ASN A 266 0.17 -3.90 -16.50
CA ASN A 266 -1.04 -4.14 -15.73
C ASN A 266 -0.92 -3.64 -14.27
N MET A 267 0.21 -3.06 -13.88
CA MET A 267 0.41 -2.52 -12.54
C MET A 267 -0.44 -1.26 -12.36
N GLN A 268 -1.21 -1.22 -11.27
CA GLN A 268 -2.05 -0.09 -10.91
C GLN A 268 -1.89 0.22 -9.42
N VAL A 269 -1.42 1.42 -9.10
CA VAL A 269 -1.07 1.82 -7.73
C VAL A 269 -1.63 3.20 -7.39
N THR A 270 -2.24 3.33 -6.22
CA THR A 270 -2.64 4.62 -5.63
C THR A 270 -1.67 4.98 -4.51
N ILE A 271 -1.06 6.15 -4.59
CA ILE A 271 -0.16 6.72 -3.59
C ILE A 271 -0.87 7.96 -3.03
N ALA A 272 -1.40 7.87 -1.80
CA ALA A 272 -2.28 8.90 -1.26
C ALA A 272 -1.99 9.29 0.19
N PHE A 273 -2.02 10.58 0.52
CA PHE A 273 -1.89 11.06 1.91
C PHE A 273 -0.59 10.66 2.63
N ASN A 274 0.46 10.27 1.91
CA ASN A 274 1.75 9.99 2.51
C ASN A 274 2.47 11.32 2.80
N HIS A 275 3.32 11.30 3.83
CA HIS A 275 4.29 12.36 4.09
C HIS A 275 5.68 11.85 3.73
N PHE A 276 6.22 12.39 2.64
CA PHE A 276 7.61 12.24 2.23
C PHE A 276 8.46 13.29 2.95
N GLY A 277 9.03 12.84 4.07
CA GLY A 277 9.68 13.66 5.08
C GLY A 277 11.17 13.89 4.83
N GLU A 278 11.88 14.23 5.90
CA GLU A 278 13.30 14.59 5.86
C GLU A 278 14.22 13.46 5.43
N GLY A 279 15.40 13.82 4.94
CA GLY A 279 16.45 12.87 4.59
C GLY A 279 16.15 11.96 3.39
N LEU A 280 15.11 12.27 2.60
CA LEU A 280 14.80 11.56 1.36
C LEU A 280 15.61 12.09 0.18
N VAL A 281 16.02 11.20 -0.72
CA VAL A 281 16.76 11.57 -1.94
C VAL A 281 15.88 11.53 -3.18
N GLN A 282 15.25 10.38 -3.47
CA GLN A 282 14.55 10.12 -4.74
C GLN A 282 13.51 9.00 -4.68
N ARG A 283 12.81 8.79 -5.80
CA ARG A 283 11.86 7.69 -6.06
C ARG A 283 10.60 7.74 -5.19
N MET A 284 9.88 8.86 -5.25
CA MET A 284 8.64 9.08 -4.50
C MET A 284 7.43 9.34 -5.43
N PRO A 285 7.01 8.38 -6.28
CA PRO A 285 7.63 7.09 -6.62
C PRO A 285 8.60 7.17 -7.81
N ARG A 286 9.32 6.06 -8.10
CA ARG A 286 9.89 5.78 -9.43
C ARG A 286 9.10 4.67 -10.12
N CYS A 287 8.46 4.99 -11.24
CA CYS A 287 7.48 4.14 -11.91
C CYS A 287 7.95 3.59 -13.26
N ARG A 288 7.42 2.44 -13.65
CA ARG A 288 7.56 1.87 -15.00
C ARG A 288 6.25 1.25 -15.50
N HIS A 289 6.00 1.39 -16.80
CA HIS A 289 4.86 0.81 -17.56
C HIS A 289 3.44 1.17 -17.09
N GLY A 290 3.06 0.81 -15.87
CA GLY A 290 1.69 0.81 -15.36
C GLY A 290 1.05 2.19 -15.15
N TYR A 291 -0.01 2.19 -14.35
CA TYR A 291 -0.82 3.37 -14.03
C TYR A 291 -0.67 3.76 -12.56
N PHE A 292 -0.34 5.02 -12.31
CA PHE A 292 -0.01 5.52 -10.97
C PHE A 292 -0.83 6.77 -10.66
N HIS A 293 -1.67 6.69 -9.63
CA HIS A 293 -2.41 7.83 -9.11
C HIS A 293 -1.71 8.35 -7.86
N VAL A 294 -1.08 9.52 -7.96
CA VAL A 294 -0.33 10.19 -6.89
C VAL A 294 -1.17 11.37 -6.40
N VAL A 295 -1.81 11.27 -5.25
CA VAL A 295 -2.83 12.23 -4.83
C VAL A 295 -2.69 12.70 -3.38
N ASN A 296 -2.74 14.01 -3.16
CA ASN A 296 -2.72 14.64 -1.82
C ASN A 296 -1.58 14.16 -0.88
N ASN A 297 -0.39 13.90 -1.41
CA ASN A 297 0.82 13.61 -0.61
C ASN A 297 1.59 14.90 -0.32
N ASP A 298 2.25 14.96 0.84
CA ASP A 298 3.14 16.07 1.23
C ASP A 298 4.60 15.71 0.99
N TYR A 299 5.26 16.46 0.11
CA TYR A 299 6.67 16.32 -0.22
C TYR A 299 7.41 17.51 0.38
N THR A 300 8.17 17.23 1.43
CA THR A 300 8.90 18.28 2.15
C THR A 300 10.38 18.29 1.85
N HIS A 301 10.92 17.16 1.37
CA HIS A 301 12.33 17.01 1.03
C HIS A 301 12.53 16.04 -0.14
N TRP A 302 13.53 16.33 -0.96
CA TRP A 302 14.17 15.41 -1.89
C TRP A 302 15.60 15.94 -2.14
N GLN A 303 16.50 15.12 -2.68
CA GLN A 303 17.87 15.55 -2.99
C GLN A 303 18.27 15.18 -4.42
N MET A 304 17.29 14.79 -5.26
CA MET A 304 17.50 14.56 -6.68
C MET A 304 16.23 14.85 -7.47
N TYR A 305 15.13 14.17 -7.14
CA TYR A 305 13.79 14.38 -7.71
C TYR A 305 12.74 13.76 -6.79
N ALA A 306 11.48 14.16 -6.91
CA ALA A 306 10.39 13.50 -6.19
C ALA A 306 9.79 12.36 -7.02
N ILE A 307 9.15 12.67 -8.14
CA ILE A 307 8.44 11.71 -8.99
C ILE A 307 9.28 11.40 -10.23
N GLY A 308 9.49 10.12 -10.54
CA GLY A 308 10.27 9.74 -11.71
C GLY A 308 9.81 8.45 -12.37
N GLY A 309 10.46 8.07 -13.46
CA GLY A 309 10.14 6.83 -14.14
C GLY A 309 10.84 6.63 -15.48
N SER A 310 10.77 5.38 -15.95
CA SER A 310 11.27 4.93 -17.26
C SER A 310 10.27 3.97 -17.89
N ALA A 311 10.41 3.64 -19.18
CA ALA A 311 9.47 2.77 -19.90
C ALA A 311 7.99 3.21 -19.86
N ALA A 312 7.73 4.50 -20.09
CA ALA A 312 6.41 5.05 -20.39
C ALA A 312 5.28 4.76 -19.35
N PRO A 313 5.50 4.99 -18.04
CA PRO A 313 4.42 4.88 -17.06
C PRO A 313 3.40 6.01 -17.26
N THR A 314 2.15 5.75 -16.89
CA THR A 314 1.14 6.80 -16.74
C THR A 314 1.13 7.32 -15.31
N ILE A 315 1.41 8.61 -15.13
CA ILE A 315 1.46 9.24 -13.81
C ILE A 315 0.42 10.36 -13.74
N ASN A 316 -0.55 10.20 -12.84
CA ASN A 316 -1.54 11.20 -12.51
C ASN A 316 -1.23 11.83 -11.15
N SER A 317 -0.62 13.02 -11.15
CA SER A 317 -0.37 13.82 -9.94
C SER A 317 -1.55 14.78 -9.70
N GLN A 318 -2.24 14.65 -8.56
CA GLN A 318 -3.37 15.51 -8.21
C GLN A 318 -3.31 16.05 -6.77
N GLY A 319 -3.38 17.37 -6.62
CA GLY A 319 -3.53 18.03 -5.32
C GLY A 319 -2.41 17.75 -4.32
N ASN A 320 -1.22 17.34 -4.75
CA ASN A 320 -0.05 17.14 -3.90
C ASN A 320 0.55 18.50 -3.49
N ARG A 321 1.38 18.50 -2.44
CA ARG A 321 2.16 19.66 -2.02
C ARG A 321 3.65 19.35 -2.18
N PHE A 322 4.36 20.17 -2.95
CA PHE A 322 5.79 20.04 -3.20
C PHE A 322 6.53 21.26 -2.67
N LEU A 323 7.24 21.10 -1.56
CA LEU A 323 8.17 22.09 -1.04
C LEU A 323 9.58 21.72 -1.48
N ALA A 324 10.09 22.42 -2.50
CA ALA A 324 11.45 22.16 -2.98
C ALA A 324 12.51 22.48 -1.91
N PRO A 325 13.62 21.72 -1.88
CA PRO A 325 14.82 22.09 -1.11
C PRO A 325 15.33 23.47 -1.47
N ASN A 326 16.11 24.09 -0.59
CA ASN A 326 16.72 25.40 -0.88
C ASN A 326 17.75 25.34 -2.01
N ASP A 327 18.38 24.18 -2.22
CA ASP A 327 19.29 23.95 -3.34
C ASP A 327 18.60 24.23 -4.69
N HIS A 328 19.21 25.06 -5.51
CA HIS A 328 18.69 25.49 -6.81
C HIS A 328 18.69 24.38 -7.86
N VAL A 329 19.43 23.29 -7.65
CA VAL A 329 19.49 22.16 -8.58
C VAL A 329 18.25 21.26 -8.47
N PHE A 330 17.63 21.18 -7.29
CA PHE A 330 16.55 20.23 -6.99
C PHE A 330 15.17 20.87 -7.02
N LYS A 331 14.88 21.70 -8.03
CA LYS A 331 13.58 22.37 -8.18
C LYS A 331 12.58 21.56 -9.01
N GLU A 332 13.06 20.80 -9.97
CA GLU A 332 12.17 19.97 -10.78
C GLU A 332 11.71 18.75 -9.98
N VAL A 333 10.39 18.62 -9.84
CA VAL A 333 9.73 17.47 -9.18
C VAL A 333 9.93 16.19 -9.98
N THR A 334 9.93 16.32 -11.31
CA THR A 334 9.89 15.23 -12.28
C THR A 334 11.26 14.77 -12.76
N LYS A 335 11.46 13.46 -12.91
CA LYS A 335 12.65 12.89 -13.57
C LYS A 335 12.29 11.79 -14.57
N TYR A 336 12.49 12.09 -15.84
CA TYR A 336 12.36 11.13 -16.94
C TYR A 336 13.68 10.36 -17.11
N GLU A 337 13.70 9.11 -16.64
CA GLU A 337 14.88 8.24 -16.70
C GLU A 337 14.93 7.47 -18.02
N ASP A 338 16.16 7.20 -18.48
CA ASP A 338 16.47 6.26 -19.58
C ASP A 338 15.75 6.54 -20.91
N ALA A 339 15.30 7.78 -21.14
CA ALA A 339 14.63 8.20 -22.37
C ALA A 339 15.04 9.62 -22.80
N PRO A 340 15.35 9.85 -24.10
CA PRO A 340 15.52 11.21 -24.62
C PRO A 340 14.16 11.94 -24.68
N GLN A 341 14.21 13.27 -24.69
CA GLN A 341 13.02 14.14 -24.71
C GLN A 341 12.05 13.84 -25.85
N SER A 342 12.54 13.45 -27.02
CA SER A 342 11.72 13.07 -28.18
C SER A 342 10.84 11.83 -27.91
N LYS A 343 11.23 10.98 -26.97
CA LYS A 343 10.48 9.81 -26.53
C LYS A 343 9.58 10.13 -25.35
N TRP A 344 10.13 10.67 -24.25
CA TRP A 344 9.34 10.85 -23.02
C TRP A 344 8.25 11.89 -23.15
N LYS A 345 8.36 12.88 -24.05
CA LYS A 345 7.26 13.84 -24.33
C LYS A 345 5.96 13.17 -24.78
N LYS A 346 6.02 11.91 -25.25
CA LYS A 346 4.86 11.10 -25.66
C LYS A 346 4.26 10.28 -24.52
N TRP A 347 4.88 10.26 -23.34
CA TRP A 347 4.34 9.59 -22.15
C TRP A 347 3.15 10.37 -21.59
N ASN A 348 2.49 9.85 -20.55
CA ASN A 348 1.30 10.46 -19.96
C ASN A 348 1.58 10.85 -18.51
N TRP A 349 2.20 12.02 -18.31
CA TRP A 349 2.53 12.55 -16.99
C TRP A 349 1.80 13.87 -16.81
N ARG A 350 0.89 13.92 -15.86
CA ARG A 350 0.02 15.07 -15.61
C ARG A 350 0.12 15.55 -14.17
N SER A 351 -0.09 16.84 -13.99
CA SER A 351 -0.17 17.53 -12.71
C SER A 351 -1.41 18.41 -12.71
N GLU A 352 -2.25 18.28 -11.68
CA GLU A 352 -3.52 19.01 -11.55
C GLU A 352 -3.75 19.43 -10.09
N GLY A 353 -3.92 20.73 -9.84
CA GLY A 353 -4.19 21.24 -8.49
C GLY A 353 -3.03 21.09 -7.49
N ASP A 354 -1.85 20.66 -7.95
CA ASP A 354 -0.64 20.57 -7.13
C ASP A 354 -0.17 21.97 -6.66
N LEU A 355 0.35 22.04 -5.44
CA LEU A 355 0.96 23.25 -4.88
C LEU A 355 2.47 23.14 -4.95
N PHE A 356 3.10 24.08 -5.65
CA PHE A 356 4.55 24.16 -5.76
C PHE A 356 5.10 25.32 -4.93
N LEU A 357 6.01 25.02 -4.02
CA LEU A 357 6.63 25.96 -3.09
C LEU A 357 8.14 25.98 -3.28
N ASN A 358 8.76 27.10 -2.92
CA ASN A 358 10.21 27.31 -3.00
C ASN A 358 10.81 27.05 -4.40
N GLY A 359 10.07 27.43 -5.44
CA GLY A 359 10.50 27.26 -6.84
C GLY A 359 10.33 25.85 -7.40
N ALA A 360 9.65 24.93 -6.69
CA ALA A 360 9.29 23.64 -7.25
C ALA A 360 8.52 23.80 -8.57
N PHE A 361 8.67 22.85 -9.50
CA PHE A 361 7.82 22.78 -10.68
C PHE A 361 7.73 21.35 -11.21
N PHE A 362 6.68 21.07 -11.97
CA PHE A 362 6.43 19.78 -12.61
C PHE A 362 6.49 19.96 -14.13
N THR A 363 7.32 19.16 -14.82
CA THR A 363 7.35 19.12 -16.28
C THR A 363 6.38 18.03 -16.75
N PRO A 364 5.26 18.35 -17.41
CA PRO A 364 4.32 17.34 -17.90
C PRO A 364 4.80 16.67 -19.20
N ALA A 365 4.23 15.50 -19.49
CA ALA A 365 4.38 14.80 -20.75
C ALA A 365 3.02 14.35 -21.30
N GLY A 366 2.88 14.34 -22.63
CA GLY A 366 1.67 13.93 -23.34
C GLY A 366 0.95 15.08 -24.06
N GLY A 367 0.10 14.73 -25.03
CA GLY A 367 -0.79 15.66 -25.73
C GLY A 367 -2.17 15.76 -25.05
N ARG A 368 -3.02 16.71 -25.51
CA ARG A 368 -4.37 16.99 -24.96
C ARG A 368 -5.13 15.72 -24.54
N ALA A 369 -5.42 15.65 -23.25
CA ALA A 369 -6.51 14.93 -22.58
C ALA A 369 -7.54 14.19 -23.48
N SER A 370 -7.70 12.87 -23.28
CA SER A 370 -8.81 12.08 -23.84
C SER A 370 -10.18 12.53 -23.27
N SER A 371 -11.31 12.23 -23.90
CA SER A 371 -12.63 12.61 -23.36
C SER A 371 -12.95 12.01 -21.96
N SER A 372 -12.31 10.90 -21.58
CA SER A 372 -12.36 10.33 -20.22
C SER A 372 -11.67 11.23 -19.17
N TYR A 373 -10.65 12.00 -19.57
CA TYR A 373 -9.94 12.99 -18.75
C TYR A 373 -10.87 14.09 -18.24
N ALA A 374 -11.75 14.62 -19.09
CA ALA A 374 -12.64 15.73 -18.70
C ALA A 374 -13.62 15.32 -17.59
N LYS A 375 -14.01 14.04 -17.54
CA LYS A 375 -14.87 13.50 -16.47
C LYS A 375 -14.08 13.22 -15.18
N ALA A 376 -12.85 12.72 -15.26
CA ALA A 376 -12.01 12.49 -14.08
C ALA A 376 -11.56 13.80 -13.40
N SER A 377 -11.22 14.82 -14.20
CA SER A 377 -10.87 16.17 -13.76
C SER A 377 -12.07 16.97 -13.23
N SER A 378 -13.32 16.56 -13.53
CA SER A 378 -14.51 17.24 -13.00
C SER A 378 -14.67 17.11 -11.47
N LEU A 379 -13.97 16.17 -10.86
CA LEU A 379 -13.90 15.98 -9.41
C LEU A 379 -12.47 16.18 -8.94
N SER A 380 -12.22 17.27 -8.22
CA SER A 380 -10.89 17.62 -7.73
C SER A 380 -10.49 16.82 -6.50
N ALA A 381 -9.20 16.53 -6.38
CA ALA A 381 -8.54 16.12 -5.14
C ALA A 381 -8.76 17.17 -4.03
N ARG A 382 -8.33 16.89 -2.78
CA ARG A 382 -8.36 17.93 -1.73
C ARG A 382 -7.51 19.12 -2.19
N PRO A 383 -7.89 20.37 -1.82
CA PRO A 383 -7.03 21.52 -2.04
C PRO A 383 -5.63 21.25 -1.47
N SER A 384 -4.62 21.45 -2.30
CA SER A 384 -3.21 21.19 -1.96
C SER A 384 -2.71 22.03 -0.78
N SER A 385 -3.37 23.16 -0.47
CA SER A 385 -3.14 23.95 0.75
C SER A 385 -3.48 23.22 2.06
N LEU A 386 -4.36 22.22 2.02
CA LEU A 386 -4.74 21.42 3.20
C LEU A 386 -3.87 20.18 3.38
N VAL A 387 -3.01 19.84 2.41
CA VAL A 387 -2.23 18.60 2.39
C VAL A 387 -1.39 18.43 3.65
N ALA A 388 -0.68 19.48 4.08
CA ALA A 388 0.12 19.44 5.31
C ALA A 388 -0.71 19.10 6.56
N SER A 389 -1.98 19.54 6.61
CA SER A 389 -2.87 19.23 7.73
C SER A 389 -3.42 17.80 7.65
N VAL A 390 -3.87 17.36 6.47
CA VAL A 390 -4.49 16.03 6.32
C VAL A 390 -3.47 14.89 6.40
N THR A 391 -2.19 15.18 6.14
CA THR A 391 -1.06 14.25 6.28
C THR A 391 -0.29 14.41 7.59
N GLY A 392 -0.71 15.33 8.48
CA GLY A 392 -0.01 15.61 9.73
C GLY A 392 0.01 14.46 10.75
N ASN A 393 -0.75 13.39 10.51
CA ASN A 393 -0.74 12.15 11.29
C ASN A 393 -0.21 10.94 10.50
N ALA A 394 0.49 11.18 9.38
CA ALA A 394 1.10 10.10 8.62
C ALA A 394 2.11 9.32 9.48
N GLY A 395 2.26 8.03 9.20
CA GLY A 395 3.10 7.10 9.96
C GLY A 395 2.34 6.24 10.95
N ALA A 396 3.07 5.44 11.71
CA ALA A 396 2.53 4.58 12.75
C ALA A 396 1.82 5.39 13.84
N LEU A 397 0.56 5.05 14.09
CA LEU A 397 -0.30 5.76 15.04
C LEU A 397 -0.14 5.24 16.47
N TYR A 398 -0.17 6.15 17.43
CA TYR A 398 -0.32 5.82 18.84
C TYR A 398 -1.80 5.72 19.23
N CYS A 399 -2.41 4.55 19.04
CA CYS A 399 -3.80 4.30 19.44
C CYS A 399 -3.91 3.80 20.88
N LYS A 400 -4.67 4.47 21.75
CA LYS A 400 -4.99 3.99 23.10
C LYS A 400 -6.35 3.29 23.13
N LYS A 401 -6.42 2.13 23.81
CA LYS A 401 -7.68 1.38 23.97
C LYS A 401 -8.71 2.23 24.73
N GLY A 402 -9.96 2.24 24.25
CA GLY A 402 -11.06 2.99 24.88
C GLY A 402 -11.07 4.50 24.57
N SER A 403 -10.16 4.98 23.71
CA SER A 403 -10.21 6.32 23.12
C SER A 403 -10.24 6.22 21.60
N ARG A 404 -10.48 7.36 20.94
CA ARG A 404 -10.18 7.46 19.50
C ARG A 404 -8.69 7.16 19.31
N CYS A 405 -8.37 6.52 18.19
CA CYS A 405 -7.07 6.68 17.59
C CYS A 405 -7.07 8.03 16.81
#